data_AF-A0A3L7JIQ7-F1
#
_entry.id   AF-A0A3L7JIQ7-F1
#
_cell.length_a   1.000
_cell.length_b   1.000
_cell.length_c   1.000
_cell.angle_alpha   90.00
_cell.angle_beta   90.00
_cell.angle_gamma   90.00
#
_symmetry.space_group_name_H-M   'P 1'
#
loop_
_entity.id
_entity.type
_entity.pdbx_description
1 polymer ?
#
loop_
_entity_poly.entity_id
_entity_poly.type
_entity_poly.pdbx_seq_one_letter_code
_entity_poly.pdbx_strand_id
1 'polypeptide(L)'
;MLTLVATFATLVPGGPVETRDFKALGGAVFWGFNVYLIALGLTALLAGGMALKGKRSAGWLAIICGWNYLFVVFLDLGEVFPRSSDPMPFLLGVIEILDAILAAYAIVLGHRVLDHFGFSARESAAEQS
;
A
#
# COMPACT_ATOMS: atom_id res chain seq x y z
N MET A 1 0.91 7.46 1.49
CA MET A 1 0.74 6.96 0.11
C MET A 1 2.01 7.12 -0.73
N LEU A 2 2.47 8.33 -1.04
CA LEU A 2 3.65 8.49 -1.92
C LEU A 2 4.92 7.85 -1.36
N THR A 3 5.17 7.99 -0.05
CA THR A 3 6.29 7.32 0.62
C THR A 3 6.22 5.81 0.51
N LEU A 4 5.04 5.20 0.71
CA LEU A 4 4.82 3.75 0.52
C LEU A 4 5.16 3.30 -0.90
N VAL A 5 4.79 4.10 -1.91
CA VAL A 5 5.13 3.76 -3.30
C VAL A 5 6.64 3.81 -3.51
N ALA A 6 7.30 4.82 -2.95
CA ALA A 6 8.75 5.00 -3.11
C ALA A 6 9.54 3.85 -2.47
N THR A 7 9.18 3.41 -1.25
CA THR A 7 9.82 2.28 -0.58
C THR A 7 9.51 0.98 -1.29
N PHE A 8 8.26 0.73 -1.65
CA PHE A 8 7.82 -0.47 -2.36
C PHE A 8 8.53 -0.69 -3.70
N ALA A 9 8.83 0.38 -4.44
CA ALA A 9 9.60 0.30 -5.68
C ALA A 9 11.03 -0.26 -5.49
N THR A 10 11.58 -0.18 -4.28
CA THR A 10 12.91 -0.75 -3.96
C THR A 10 12.87 -2.25 -3.67
N LEU A 11 11.69 -2.80 -3.43
CA LEU A 11 11.44 -4.20 -3.04
C LEU A 11 11.06 -5.08 -4.25
N VAL A 12 11.03 -4.53 -5.47
CA VAL A 12 10.72 -5.32 -6.66
C VAL A 12 11.82 -6.38 -6.90
N PRO A 13 11.48 -7.60 -7.37
CA PRO A 13 12.47 -8.61 -7.71
C PRO A 13 13.61 -8.07 -8.60
N GLY A 14 14.87 -8.23 -8.16
CA GLY A 14 16.05 -7.69 -8.85
C GLY A 14 16.29 -6.20 -8.62
N GLY A 15 15.53 -5.58 -7.72
CA GLY A 15 15.73 -4.23 -7.23
C GLY A 15 16.89 -4.10 -6.25
N PRO A 16 17.12 -2.91 -5.67
CA PRO A 16 18.28 -2.65 -4.83
C PRO A 16 18.31 -3.45 -3.52
N VAL A 17 17.14 -3.86 -3.00
CA VAL A 17 17.02 -4.53 -1.69
C VAL A 17 16.54 -5.98 -1.81
N GLU A 18 15.71 -6.27 -2.81
CA GLU A 18 15.18 -7.61 -3.04
C GLU A 18 16.17 -8.49 -3.82
N THR A 19 16.88 -9.34 -3.10
CA THR A 19 17.92 -10.23 -3.65
C THR A 19 17.48 -11.68 -3.78
N ARG A 20 16.24 -12.04 -3.43
CA ARG A 20 15.74 -13.42 -3.49
C ARG A 20 15.51 -13.86 -4.94
N ASP A 21 15.84 -15.11 -5.29
CA ASP A 21 15.51 -15.69 -6.59
C ASP A 21 14.08 -16.27 -6.58
N PHE A 22 13.27 -15.81 -7.52
CA PHE A 22 11.87 -16.18 -7.69
C PHE A 22 11.61 -17.02 -8.94
N LYS A 23 12.64 -17.49 -9.66
CA LYS A 23 12.47 -18.34 -10.87
C LYS A 23 11.68 -19.62 -10.63
N ALA A 24 11.64 -20.11 -9.38
CA ALA A 24 10.86 -21.27 -9.00
C ALA A 24 9.34 -20.98 -8.92
N LEU A 25 8.94 -19.71 -8.82
CA LEU A 25 7.53 -19.33 -8.96
C LEU A 25 7.11 -19.52 -10.42
N GLY A 26 6.13 -20.39 -10.65
CA GLY A 26 5.57 -20.60 -11.98
C GLY A 26 5.15 -19.26 -12.62
N GLY A 27 5.40 -19.11 -13.93
CA GLY A 27 5.29 -17.83 -14.61
C GLY A 27 3.94 -17.12 -14.43
N ALA A 28 2.82 -17.85 -14.45
CA ALA A 28 1.49 -17.25 -14.26
C ALA A 28 1.32 -16.60 -12.88
N VAL A 29 1.81 -17.26 -11.82
CA VAL A 29 1.70 -16.78 -10.44
C VAL A 29 2.64 -15.58 -10.22
N PHE A 30 3.87 -15.67 -10.73
CA PHE A 30 4.83 -14.57 -10.69
C PHE A 30 4.29 -13.31 -11.39
N TRP A 31 3.82 -13.44 -12.63
CA TRP A 31 3.29 -12.33 -13.40
C TRP A 31 1.99 -11.78 -12.82
N GLY A 32 1.06 -12.65 -12.39
CA GLY A 32 -0.19 -12.24 -11.77
C GLY A 32 0.03 -11.40 -10.51
N PHE A 33 0.97 -11.82 -9.66
CA PHE A 33 1.32 -11.04 -8.48
C PHE A 33 1.96 -9.70 -8.85
N ASN A 34 2.93 -9.68 -9.77
CA ASN A 34 3.55 -8.43 -10.19
C ASN A 34 2.54 -7.43 -10.79
N VAL A 35 1.59 -7.92 -11.61
CA VAL A 35 0.50 -7.07 -12.13
C VAL A 35 -0.33 -6.51 -10.98
N TYR A 36 -0.65 -7.33 -9.97
CA TYR A 36 -1.36 -6.87 -8.78
C TYR A 36 -0.56 -5.79 -8.01
N LEU A 37 0.75 -5.99 -7.80
CA LEU A 37 1.62 -5.01 -7.13
C LEU A 37 1.71 -3.69 -7.92
N ILE A 38 1.81 -3.77 -9.25
CA ILE A 38 1.82 -2.58 -10.12
C ILE A 38 0.48 -1.84 -10.00
N ALA A 39 -0.65 -2.55 -10.08
CA ALA A 39 -1.97 -1.94 -9.95
C ALA A 39 -2.15 -1.26 -8.57
N LEU A 40 -1.67 -1.91 -7.50
CA LEU A 40 -1.64 -1.33 -6.16
C LEU A 40 -0.80 -0.05 -6.12
N GLY A 41 0.42 -0.08 -6.66
CA GLY A 41 1.32 1.08 -6.73
C GLY A 41 0.71 2.25 -7.50
N LEU A 42 0.10 2.00 -8.66
CA LEU A 42 -0.58 3.03 -9.46
C LEU A 42 -1.78 3.64 -8.72
N THR A 43 -2.56 2.79 -8.04
CA THR A 43 -3.71 3.26 -7.24
C THR A 43 -3.23 4.08 -6.03
N ALA A 44 -2.14 3.68 -5.40
CA ALA A 44 -1.51 4.41 -4.30
C ALA A 44 -0.93 5.77 -4.75
N LEU A 45 -0.35 5.86 -5.94
CA LEU A 45 0.06 7.13 -6.56
C LEU A 45 -1.13 8.04 -6.80
N LEU A 46 -2.23 7.49 -7.35
CA LEU A 46 -3.47 8.23 -7.56
C LEU A 46 -4.04 8.76 -6.24
N ALA A 47 -4.07 7.91 -5.20
CA ALA A 47 -4.50 8.29 -3.85
C ALA A 47 -3.66 9.45 -3.29
N GLY A 48 -2.33 9.37 -3.43
CA GLY A 48 -1.41 10.44 -3.03
C GLY A 48 -1.66 11.74 -3.80
N GLY A 49 -1.80 11.67 -5.13
CA GLY A 49 -2.09 12.84 -5.96
C GLY A 49 -3.46 13.48 -5.67
N MET A 50 -4.47 12.68 -5.33
CA MET A 50 -5.77 13.18 -4.87
C MET A 50 -5.70 13.81 -3.48
N ALA A 51 -4.90 13.26 -2.57
CA ALA A 51 -4.69 13.79 -1.24
C ALA A 51 -4.04 15.18 -1.29
N LEU A 52 -3.04 15.36 -2.16
CA LEU A 52 -2.41 16.67 -2.40
C LEU A 52 -3.39 17.72 -2.95
N LYS A 53 -4.47 17.28 -3.61
CA LYS A 53 -5.56 18.14 -4.11
C LYS A 53 -6.72 18.29 -3.12
N GLY A 54 -6.59 17.78 -1.89
CA GLY A 54 -7.63 17.86 -0.86
C GLY A 54 -8.93 17.13 -1.20
N LYS A 55 -8.90 16.11 -2.07
CA LYS A 55 -10.13 15.41 -2.48
C LYS A 55 -10.57 14.38 -1.45
N ARG A 56 -11.87 14.37 -1.11
CA ARG A 56 -12.48 13.35 -0.23
C ARG A 56 -12.21 11.90 -0.69
N SER A 57 -12.22 11.66 -2.01
CA SER A 57 -11.93 10.34 -2.59
C SER A 57 -10.55 9.79 -2.24
N ALA A 58 -9.60 10.67 -1.87
CA ALA A 58 -8.28 10.25 -1.40
C ALA A 58 -8.36 9.42 -0.12
N GLY A 59 -9.31 9.72 0.79
CA GLY A 59 -9.50 8.96 2.02
C GLY A 59 -9.89 7.51 1.75
N TRP A 60 -10.87 7.29 0.87
CA TRP A 60 -11.28 5.94 0.45
C TRP A 60 -10.14 5.17 -0.21
N LEU A 61 -9.43 5.79 -1.17
CA LEU A 61 -8.31 5.13 -1.85
C LEU A 61 -7.16 4.82 -0.88
N ALA A 62 -6.86 5.70 0.07
CA ALA A 62 -5.83 5.45 1.08
C ALA A 62 -6.17 4.25 1.97
N ILE A 63 -7.43 4.11 2.38
CA ILE A 63 -7.89 2.95 3.18
C ILE A 63 -7.78 1.66 2.36
N ILE A 64 -8.30 1.65 1.13
CA ILE A 64 -8.27 0.48 0.26
C ILE A 64 -6.82 0.06 -0.02
N CYS A 65 -5.97 0.99 -0.47
CA CYS A 65 -4.57 0.69 -0.74
C CYS A 65 -3.82 0.27 0.53
N GLY A 66 -4.08 0.91 1.67
CA GLY A 66 -3.42 0.56 2.93
C GLY A 66 -3.71 -0.89 3.35
N TRP A 67 -4.96 -1.34 3.24
CA TRP A 67 -5.30 -2.74 3.53
C TRP A 67 -4.66 -3.73 2.54
N ASN A 68 -4.62 -3.39 1.25
CA ASN A 68 -3.95 -4.22 0.25
C ASN A 68 -2.43 -4.28 0.48
N TYR A 69 -1.81 -3.18 0.94
CA TYR A 69 -0.40 -3.17 1.35
C TYR A 69 -0.15 -4.09 2.56
N LEU A 70 -0.96 -3.96 3.61
CA LEU A 70 -0.85 -4.83 4.79
C LEU A 70 -1.03 -6.30 4.43
N PHE A 71 -1.98 -6.59 3.54
CA PHE A 71 -2.20 -7.95 3.03
C PHE A 71 -0.94 -8.49 2.34
N VAL A 72 -0.31 -7.72 1.45
CA VAL A 72 0.94 -8.14 0.77
C VAL A 72 2.06 -8.37 1.76
N VAL A 73 2.30 -7.42 2.66
CA VAL A 73 3.40 -7.52 3.65
C VAL A 73 3.21 -8.73 4.57
N PHE A 74 1.97 -9.00 5.02
CA PHE A 74 1.72 -10.17 5.86
C PHE A 74 1.83 -11.49 5.11
N LEU A 75 1.51 -11.51 3.80
CA LEU A 75 1.76 -12.70 2.99
C LEU A 75 3.26 -12.95 2.80
N ASP A 76 4.07 -11.90 2.64
CA ASP A 76 5.52 -12.03 2.45
C ASP A 76 6.21 -12.42 3.77
N LEU A 77 6.01 -11.65 4.85
CA LEU A 77 6.55 -11.96 6.18
C LEU A 77 6.06 -13.29 6.77
N GLY A 78 4.84 -13.71 6.40
CA GLY A 78 4.29 -15.01 6.80
C GLY A 78 4.80 -16.19 5.99
N GLU A 79 5.72 -15.96 5.04
CA GLU A 79 6.24 -16.94 4.09
C GLU A 79 5.12 -17.66 3.31
N VAL A 80 3.96 -17.03 3.21
CA VAL A 80 2.82 -17.55 2.45
C VAL A 80 3.09 -17.30 0.97
N PHE A 81 3.47 -16.07 0.61
CA PHE A 81 3.72 -15.64 -0.76
C PHE A 81 4.32 -14.22 -0.84
N PRO A 82 5.33 -13.95 -1.69
CA PRO A 82 6.04 -14.88 -2.57
C PRO A 82 7.02 -15.78 -1.79
N ARG A 83 7.23 -17.02 -2.26
CA ARG A 83 8.19 -17.95 -1.65
C ARG A 83 9.46 -18.03 -2.47
N SER A 84 10.60 -17.97 -1.79
CA SER A 84 11.93 -18.26 -2.35
C SER A 84 12.65 -19.24 -1.43
N SER A 85 13.62 -19.99 -1.99
CA SER A 85 14.58 -20.76 -1.20
C SER A 85 15.61 -19.88 -0.50
N ASP A 86 15.78 -18.65 -0.99
CA ASP A 86 16.73 -17.70 -0.42
C ASP A 86 16.10 -17.00 0.80
N PRO A 87 16.84 -16.88 1.92
CA PRO A 87 16.32 -16.20 3.10
C PRO A 87 16.05 -14.72 2.81
N MET A 88 15.00 -14.19 3.43
CA MET A 88 14.68 -12.75 3.36
C MET A 88 15.86 -11.91 3.90
N PRO A 89 16.40 -10.95 3.12
CA PRO A 89 17.42 -10.03 3.61
C PRO A 89 16.91 -9.23 4.80
N PHE A 90 17.74 -9.02 5.81
CA PHE A 90 17.35 -8.27 7.01
C PHE A 90 16.79 -6.87 6.70
N LEU A 91 17.44 -6.15 5.77
CA LEU A 91 16.98 -4.82 5.35
C LEU A 91 15.61 -4.88 4.67
N LEU A 92 15.34 -5.93 3.89
CA LEU A 92 14.05 -6.12 3.22
C LEU A 92 12.94 -6.25 4.27
N GLY A 93 13.10 -7.15 5.24
CA GLY A 93 12.12 -7.33 6.31
C GLY A 93 11.92 -6.08 7.18
N VAL A 94 12.97 -5.29 7.42
CA VAL A 94 12.85 -4.00 8.13
C VAL A 94 12.00 -3.01 7.34
N ILE A 95 12.24 -2.88 6.03
CA ILE A 95 11.45 -1.97 5.17
C ILE A 95 9.99 -2.44 5.13
N GLU A 96 9.73 -3.73 5.00
CA GLU A 96 8.37 -4.27 5.02
C GLU A 96 7.60 -3.95 6.31
N ILE A 97 8.25 -4.09 7.48
CA ILE A 97 7.63 -3.74 8.77
C ILE A 97 7.33 -2.24 8.84
N LEU A 98 8.25 -1.40 8.37
CA LEU A 98 8.05 0.06 8.33
C LEU A 98 6.91 0.44 7.36
N ASP A 99 6.84 -0.23 6.22
CA ASP A 99 5.76 -0.05 5.24
C ASP A 99 4.41 -0.51 5.82
N ALA A 100 4.37 -1.59 6.59
CA ALA A 100 3.15 -2.00 7.29
C ALA A 100 2.67 -0.94 8.30
N ILE A 101 3.59 -0.39 9.11
CA ILE A 101 3.26 0.70 10.04
C ILE A 101 2.73 1.92 9.28
N LEU A 102 3.39 2.29 8.19
CA LEU A 102 3.01 3.44 7.37
C LEU A 102 1.68 3.22 6.64
N ALA A 103 1.39 1.99 6.21
CA ALA A 103 0.11 1.61 5.63
C ALA A 103 -1.01 1.70 6.67
N ALA A 104 -0.80 1.20 7.89
CA ALA A 104 -1.74 1.36 8.99
C ALA A 104 -2.01 2.85 9.31
N TYR A 105 -0.95 3.66 9.33
CA TYR A 105 -1.09 5.11 9.51
C TYR A 105 -1.89 5.77 8.37
N ALA A 106 -1.65 5.36 7.12
CA ALA A 106 -2.40 5.85 5.96
C ALA A 106 -3.90 5.49 6.04
N ILE A 107 -4.25 4.31 6.54
CA ILE A 107 -5.64 3.90 6.80
C ILE A 107 -6.28 4.85 7.83
N VAL A 108 -5.61 5.10 8.96
CA VAL A 108 -6.10 6.00 10.01
C VAL A 108 -6.32 7.42 9.47
N LEU A 109 -5.36 7.96 8.71
CA LEU A 109 -5.52 9.26 8.08
C LEU A 109 -6.65 9.26 7.04
N GLY A 110 -6.82 8.18 6.29
CA GLY A 110 -7.92 8.03 5.35
C GLY A 110 -9.28 8.14 6.02
N HIS A 111 -9.46 7.50 7.18
CA HIS A 111 -10.68 7.63 7.98
C HIS A 111 -10.90 9.07 8.45
N ARG A 112 -9.86 9.73 9.00
CA ARG A 112 -9.96 11.13 9.44
C ARG A 112 -10.36 12.09 8.31
N VAL A 113 -9.85 11.88 7.10
CA VAL A 113 -10.26 12.65 5.92
C VAL A 113 -11.76 12.47 5.67
N LEU A 114 -12.25 11.23 5.67
CA LEU A 114 -13.66 10.96 5.44
C LEU A 114 -14.57 11.55 6.53
N ASP A 115 -14.15 11.49 7.78
CA ASP A 115 -14.87 12.06 8.92
C ASP A 115 -14.94 13.58 8.85
N HIS A 116 -13.84 14.24 8.51
CA HIS A 116 -13.79 15.70 8.34
C HIS A 116 -14.80 16.18 7.30
N PHE A 117 -14.83 15.54 6.12
CA PHE A 117 -15.83 15.85 5.09
C PHE A 117 -17.26 15.48 5.50
N GLY A 118 -17.42 14.43 6.32
CA GLY A 118 -18.72 14.05 6.87
C GLY A 118 -19.27 15.08 7.85
N PHE A 119 -18.41 15.68 8.68
CA PHE A 119 -18.78 16.74 9.61
C PHE A 119 -19.20 18.02 8.87
N SER A 120 -18.39 18.49 7.92
CA SER A 120 -18.70 19.70 7.15
C SER A 120 -20.03 19.61 6.40
N ALA A 121 -20.38 18.44 5.86
CA ALA A 121 -21.66 18.24 5.17
C ALA A 121 -22.87 18.33 6.12
N ARG A 122 -22.72 17.92 7.39
CA ARG A 122 -23.79 17.97 8.39
C ARG A 122 -24.03 19.39 8.91
N GLU A 123 -22.96 20.16 9.10
CA GLU A 123 -23.01 21.56 9.54
C GLU A 123 -23.76 22.43 8.51
N SER A 124 -23.39 22.33 7.22
CA SER A 124 -24.08 23.06 6.15
C SER A 124 -25.56 22.70 6.00
N ALA A 125 -25.95 21.48 6.36
CA ALA A 125 -27.36 21.06 6.35
C ALA A 125 -28.15 21.64 7.54
N ALA A 126 -27.51 21.84 8.69
CA ALA A 126 -28.13 22.42 9.88
C ALA A 126 -28.30 23.94 9.79
N GLU A 127 -27.41 24.65 9.09
CA GLU A 127 -27.57 26.10 8.85
C GLU A 127 -28.72 26.44 7.88
N GLN A 128 -29.19 25.48 7.10
CA GLN A 128 -30.24 25.66 6.09
C GLN A 128 -31.65 25.29 6.59
N SER A 129 -31.79 24.81 7.84
CA SER A 129 -33.06 24.45 8.47
C SER A 129 -33.54 25.50 9.47
#